data_AF-A0A0K2G7W9-F1
#
_entry.id   AF-A0A0K2G7W9-F1
#
_cell.length_a   1.000
_cell.length_b   1.000
_cell.length_c   1.000
_cell.angle_alpha   90.00
_cell.angle_beta   90.00
_cell.angle_gamma   90.00
#
_symmetry.space_group_name_H-M   'P 1'
#
loop_
_entity.id
_entity.type
_entity.pdbx_description
1 polymer ?
#
loop_
_entity_poly.entity_id
_entity_poly.type
_entity_poly.pdbx_seq_one_letter_code
_entity_poly.pdbx_strand_id
1 'polypeptide(L)' 'MPAMTSTSDPAIDSLPDRLCTWCKVPMKKRLVGGRQFIHYTCPKCIFQHTTRLGPKPAPAKH' A
#
# COMPACT_ATOMS: atom_id res chain seq x y z
N MET A 1 -23.86 11.67 13.39
CA MET A 1 -23.18 11.55 12.08
C MET A 1 -21.68 11.49 12.36
N PRO A 2 -20.99 10.33 12.36
CA PRO A 2 -19.55 10.35 12.63
C PRO A 2 -18.79 10.79 11.38
N ALA A 3 -17.85 11.71 11.61
CA ALA A 3 -17.01 12.37 10.63
C ALA A 3 -16.10 11.39 9.87
N MET A 4 -15.96 11.61 8.56
CA MET A 4 -14.96 10.96 7.74
C MET A 4 -13.58 11.48 8.14
N THR A 5 -12.91 10.78 9.05
CA THR A 5 -11.46 10.91 9.22
C THR A 5 -10.79 10.30 7.99
N SER A 6 -10.65 11.11 6.94
CA SER A 6 -9.61 10.89 5.92
C SER A 6 -8.27 11.18 6.58
N THR A 7 -7.82 10.23 7.41
CA THR A 7 -6.47 10.22 7.96
C THR A 7 -5.53 9.91 6.80
N SER A 8 -5.13 10.95 6.07
CA SER A 8 -3.99 10.91 5.18
C SER A 8 -2.75 10.74 6.05
N ASP A 9 -2.43 9.49 6.37
CA ASP A 9 -1.24 9.17 7.15
C ASP A 9 -0.01 9.68 6.37
N PRO A 10 0.88 10.51 6.94
CA PRO A 10 2.02 11.06 6.21
C PRO A 10 2.98 9.97 5.72
N ALA A 11 2.91 8.77 6.31
CA ALA A 11 3.64 7.61 5.84
C ALA A 11 3.03 6.99 4.58
N ILE A 12 1.83 7.39 4.14
CA ILE A 12 1.23 7.01 2.84
C ILE A 12 1.73 7.95 1.75
N ASP A 13 1.82 9.24 2.04
CA ASP A 13 2.21 10.29 1.07
C ASP A 13 3.64 10.09 0.57
N SER A 14 4.52 9.62 1.45
CA SER A 14 5.90 9.26 1.15
C SER A 14 6.07 7.92 0.43
N LEU A 15 5.00 7.14 0.21
CA LEU A 15 5.05 5.87 -0.51
C LEU A 15 4.96 6.10 -2.02
N PRO A 16 5.70 5.32 -2.83
CA PRO A 16 5.66 5.46 -4.27
C PRO A 16 4.27 5.15 -4.83
N ASP A 17 3.76 6.03 -5.68
CA ASP A 17 2.54 5.76 -6.43
C ASP A 17 2.79 4.70 -7.51
N ARG A 18 1.87 3.74 -7.62
CA ARG A 18 1.93 2.68 -8.62
C ARG A 18 0.71 2.71 -9.52
N LEU A 19 0.96 2.50 -10.80
CA LEU A 19 -0.08 2.30 -11.80
C LEU A 19 -0.43 0.82 -11.90
N CYS A 20 -1.70 0.52 -12.14
CA CYS A 20 -2.12 -0.83 -12.45
C CYS A 20 -1.45 -1.30 -13.75
N THR A 21 -0.83 -2.48 -13.74
CA THR A 21 -0.15 -3.04 -14.92
C THR A 21 -1.07 -3.16 -16.14
N TRP A 22 -2.36 -3.38 -15.93
CA TRP A 22 -3.32 -3.63 -17.01
C TRP A 22 -4.02 -2.34 -17.42
N CYS A 23 -4.62 -1.64 -16.45
CA CYS A 23 -5.43 -0.46 -16.73
C CYS A 23 -4.61 0.84 -16.83
N LYS A 24 -3.34 0.83 -16.42
CA LYS A 24 -2.45 2.00 -16.35
C LYS A 24 -3.02 3.19 -15.56
N VAL A 25 -3.95 2.93 -14.63
CA VAL A 25 -4.55 3.94 -13.74
C VAL A 25 -3.88 3.93 -12.37
N PRO A 26 -3.92 5.06 -11.63
CA PRO A 26 -3.43 5.12 -10.26
C PRO A 26 -4.12 4.11 -9.36
N MET A 27 -3.34 3.29 -8.65
CA MET A 27 -3.85 2.34 -7.68
C MET A 27 -4.04 3.03 -6.33
N LYS A 28 -5.07 2.62 -5.59
CA LYS A 28 -5.25 3.04 -4.19
C LYS A 28 -4.22 2.32 -3.33
N LYS A 29 -3.40 3.06 -2.58
CA LYS A 29 -2.42 2.52 -1.63
C LYS A 29 -2.96 2.57 -0.21
N ARG A 30 -2.77 1.50 0.56
CA ARG A 30 -3.16 1.40 1.98
C ARG A 30 -2.09 0.68 2.77
N LEU A 31 -1.68 1.25 3.89
CA LEU A 31 -0.81 0.57 4.85
C LEU A 31 -1.63 -0.45 5.67
N VAL A 32 -1.12 -1.67 5.77
CA VAL A 32 -1.72 -2.77 6.54
C VAL A 32 -0.63 -3.49 7.34
N GLY A 33 -1.05 -4.35 8.27
CA GLY A 33 -0.14 -5.11 9.13
C GLY A 33 0.76 -4.21 9.99
N GLY A 34 0.17 -3.18 10.60
CA GLY A 34 0.92 -2.24 11.46
C GLY A 34 1.97 -1.42 10.71
N ARG A 35 1.66 -0.97 9.47
CA ARG A 35 2.56 -0.19 8.59
C ARG A 35 3.72 -0.99 7.98
N GLN A 36 3.67 -2.32 8.03
CA GLN A 36 4.72 -3.18 7.45
C GLN A 36 4.46 -3.54 5.99
N PHE A 37 3.21 -3.43 5.52
CA PHE A 37 2.81 -3.80 4.17
C PHE A 37 2.01 -2.68 3.55
N ILE A 38 2.21 -2.45 2.25
CA ILE A 38 1.40 -1.58 1.42
C ILE A 38 0.57 -2.46 0.52
N HIS A 39 -0.74 -2.27 0.54
CA HIS A 39 -1.66 -2.86 -0.43
C HIS A 39 -1.99 -1.81 -1.47
N TYR A 40 -1.60 -2.06 -2.72
CA TYR A 40 -2.05 -1.33 -3.89
C TYR A 40 -3.25 -2.05 -4.48
N THR A 41 -4.36 -1.36 -4.70
CA THR A 41 -5.57 -1.92 -5.34
C THR A 41 -6.00 -1.06 -6.51
N CYS A 42 -6.17 -1.66 -7.68
CA CYS A 42 -6.67 -0.98 -8.85
C CYS A 42 -8.17 -0.69 -8.68
N PRO A 43 -8.65 0.55 -8.84
CA PRO A 43 -10.07 0.87 -8.74
C PRO A 43 -10.89 0.36 -9.92
N LYS A 44 -10.24 -0.04 -11.03
CA LYS A 44 -10.90 -0.43 -12.28
C LYS A 44 -11.08 -1.94 -12.40
N CYS A 45 -10.02 -2.71 -12.14
CA CYS A 45 -10.00 -4.17 -12.29
C CYS A 45 -9.86 -4.92 -10.95
N ILE A 46 -9.77 -4.20 -9.82
CA ILE A 46 -9.63 -4.78 -8.46
C ILE A 46 -8.33 -5.59 -8.29
N PHE A 47 -7.39 -5.49 -9.24
CA PHE A 47 -6.08 -6.11 -9.11
C PHE A 47 -5.37 -5.59 -7.85
N GLN A 48 -4.90 -6.52 -7.00
CA GLN A 48 -4.22 -6.22 -5.76
C GLN A 48 -2.74 -6.55 -5.88
N HIS A 49 -1.89 -5.65 -5.39
CA HIS A 49 -0.46 -5.86 -5.28
C HIS A 49 0.00 -5.45 -3.90
N THR A 50 0.68 -6.36 -3.19
CA THR A 50 1.18 -6.09 -1.85
C THR A 50 2.70 -5.91 -1.88
N THR A 51 3.17 -4.80 -1.34
CA THR A 51 4.61 -4.50 -1.20
C THR A 51 4.95 -4.47 0.28
N ARG A 52 6.02 -5.16 0.68
CA ARG A 52 6.52 -5.08 2.06
C ARG A 52 7.35 -3.80 2.22
N LEU A 53 7.03 -3.00 3.24
CA LEU A 53 7.77 -1.79 3.63
C LEU A 53 8.90 -2.10 4.63
N GLY A 54 8.80 -3.21 5.35
CA GLY A 54 9.77 -3.59 6.38
C GLY A 54 11.10 -4.10 5.81
N PRO A 55 12.23 -3.87 6.51
CA PRO A 55 13.51 -4.49 6.15
C PRO A 55 13.34 -6.01 6.17
N LYS A 56 13.90 -6.70 5.18
CA LYS A 56 14.00 -8.16 5.16
C LYS A 56 14.58 -8.58 6.51
N PRO A 57 13.89 -9.39 7.35
CA PRO A 57 14.54 -9.93 8.53
C PRO A 57 15.82 -10.60 8.04
N ALA A 58 16.95 -10.25 8.65
CA ALA A 58 18.25 -10.81 8.31
C ALA A 58 18.09 -12.33 8.17
N PRO A 59 18.68 -12.97 7.14
CA PRO A 59 18.60 -14.42 7.02
C PRO A 59 19.09 -15.01 8.35
N ALA A 60 18.20 -15.75 9.02
CA ALA A 60 18.58 -16.48 10.22
C ALA A 60 19.75 -17.38 9.82
N LYS A 61 20.94 -17.08 10.37
CA LYS A 61 22.09 -17.96 10.25
C LYS A 61 21.77 -19.18 11.13
N HIS A 62 21.55 -20.33 10.50
CA HIS A 62 21.65 -21.64 11.14
C HIS A 62 23.05 -22.19 10.89
#